data_AF-A0A6P1R355-F1
#
_entry.id   AF-A0A6P1R355-F1
#
_cell.length_a   1.000
_cell.length_b   1.000
_cell.length_c   1.000
_cell.angle_alpha   90.00
_cell.angle_beta   90.00
_cell.angle_gamma   90.00
#
_symmetry.space_group_name_H-M   'P 1'
#
loop_
_entity.id
_entity.type
_entity.pdbx_description
1 polymer ?
#
loop_
_entity_poly.entity_id
_entity_poly.type
_entity_poly.pdbx_seq_one_letter_code
_entity_poly.pdbx_strand_id
1 'polypeptide(L)'
;MTTDAIEGAVVSAARARGYALNSATMATVAIDLAGSSLSGDLITVPGKGSLSVQDYLRDLHDRAPSGFSRLQQDKPDEERTITEMRRKRPLDDAAWHARRAKVTGTTAAYMDEIKRNRT
;
A
#
# COMPACT_ATOMS: atom_id res chain seq x y z
N MET A 1 -19.03 -7.36 13.08
CA MET A 1 -17.83 -7.56 12.26
C MET A 1 -16.62 -7.04 13.04
N THR A 2 -16.09 -7.82 13.98
CA THR A 2 -14.99 -7.41 14.89
C THR A 2 -13.76 -8.29 14.77
N THR A 3 -13.94 -9.57 14.38
CA THR A 3 -12.87 -10.54 14.17
C THR A 3 -11.94 -10.13 13.02
N ASP A 4 -12.49 -9.69 11.88
CA ASP A 4 -11.70 -9.24 10.73
C ASP A 4 -10.77 -8.04 11.07
N ALA A 5 -11.20 -7.16 11.98
CA ALA A 5 -10.42 -6.00 12.40
C ALA A 5 -9.23 -6.40 13.29
N ILE A 6 -9.44 -7.37 14.19
CA ILE A 6 -8.38 -7.90 15.06
C ILE A 6 -7.35 -8.67 14.24
N GLU A 7 -7.80 -9.57 13.36
CA GLU A 7 -6.90 -10.32 12.47
C GLU A 7 -6.09 -9.39 11.58
N GLY A 8 -6.74 -8.36 11.01
CA GLY A 8 -6.08 -7.32 10.24
C GLY A 8 -5.02 -6.55 11.05
N ALA A 9 -5.31 -6.20 12.30
CA ALA A 9 -4.36 -5.53 13.18
C ALA A 9 -3.14 -6.42 13.52
N VAL A 10 -3.37 -7.70 13.82
CA VAL A 10 -2.31 -8.67 14.10
C VAL A 10 -1.43 -8.89 12.87
N VAL A 11 -2.02 -9.06 11.69
CA VAL A 11 -1.26 -9.22 10.43
C VAL A 11 -0.48 -7.94 10.11
N SER A 12 -1.09 -6.76 10.29
CA SER A 12 -0.42 -5.47 10.05
C SER A 12 0.80 -5.31 10.97
N ALA A 13 0.64 -5.57 12.27
CA ALA A 13 1.73 -5.47 13.23
C ALA A 13 2.82 -6.55 13.02
N ALA A 14 2.46 -7.77 12.58
CA ALA A 14 3.44 -8.78 12.18
C ALA A 14 4.26 -8.32 10.96
N ARG A 15 3.60 -7.76 9.94
CA ARG A 15 4.26 -7.21 8.75
C ARG A 15 5.16 -6.02 9.07
N ALA A 16 4.75 -5.15 9.98
CA ALA A 16 5.57 -4.04 10.46
C ALA A 16 6.88 -4.52 11.11
N ARG A 17 6.88 -5.73 11.70
CA ARG A 17 8.09 -6.41 12.22
C ARG A 17 8.84 -7.24 11.18
N GLY A 18 8.39 -7.25 9.92
CA GLY A 18 9.01 -8.01 8.84
C GLY A 18 8.66 -9.49 8.81
N TYR A 19 7.52 -9.88 9.39
CA TYR A 19 7.06 -11.27 9.40
C TYR A 19 5.74 -11.47 8.65
N ALA A 20 5.60 -12.63 8.04
CA ALA A 20 4.35 -13.18 7.53
C ALA A 20 3.89 -14.32 8.45
N LEU A 21 2.60 -14.33 8.77
CA LEU A 21 1.97 -15.39 9.55
C LEU A 21 1.44 -16.48 8.62
N ASN A 22 1.68 -17.74 8.96
CA ASN A 22 1.07 -18.86 8.24
C ASN A 22 -0.42 -19.06 8.65
N SER A 23 -1.14 -19.88 7.90
CA SER A 23 -2.57 -20.13 8.13
C SER A 23 -2.86 -20.83 9.47
N ALA A 24 -1.97 -21.71 9.93
CA ALA A 24 -2.14 -22.42 11.20
C ALA A 24 -2.05 -21.47 12.40
N THR A 25 -1.08 -20.56 12.38
CA THR A 25 -0.92 -19.53 13.41
C THR A 25 -2.06 -18.54 13.38
N MET A 26 -2.55 -18.15 12.19
CA MET A 26 -3.76 -17.33 12.08
C MET A 26 -5.00 -18.01 12.67
N ALA A 27 -5.16 -19.32 12.51
CA ALA A 27 -6.25 -20.06 13.15
C ALA A 27 -6.14 -20.03 14.69
N THR A 28 -4.92 -20.11 15.24
CA THR A 28 -4.68 -19.92 16.68
C THR A 28 -5.08 -18.53 17.14
N VAL A 29 -4.76 -17.49 16.36
CA VAL A 29 -5.18 -16.10 16.66
C VAL A 29 -6.70 -15.97 16.71
N ALA A 30 -7.40 -16.54 15.73
CA ALA A 30 -8.86 -16.51 15.69
C ALA A 30 -9.50 -17.21 16.90
N ILE A 31 -8.90 -18.31 17.37
CA ILE A 31 -9.37 -19.04 18.56
C ILE A 31 -9.06 -18.26 19.84
N ASP A 32 -7.82 -17.80 20.02
CA ASP A 32 -7.37 -17.09 21.22
C ASP A 32 -8.16 -15.79 21.45
N LEU A 33 -8.52 -15.12 20.35
CA LEU A 33 -9.19 -13.81 20.34
C LEU A 33 -10.68 -13.90 19.99
N ALA A 34 -11.25 -15.10 20.01
CA ALA A 34 -12.68 -15.29 19.80
C ALA A 34 -13.49 -14.47 20.83
N GLY A 35 -14.41 -13.65 20.34
CA GLY A 35 -15.23 -12.77 21.19
C GLY A 35 -14.48 -11.58 21.79
N SER A 36 -13.23 -11.35 21.38
CA SER A 36 -12.47 -10.16 21.78
C SER A 36 -12.89 -8.94 20.96
N SER A 37 -12.61 -7.76 21.49
CA SER A 37 -12.84 -6.49 20.79
C SER A 37 -11.53 -5.70 20.65
N LEU A 38 -11.42 -4.95 19.56
CA LEU A 38 -10.29 -4.05 19.32
C LEU A 38 -10.71 -2.61 19.62
N SER A 39 -9.94 -1.91 20.44
CA SER A 39 -10.08 -0.48 20.69
C SER A 39 -8.73 0.20 20.47
N GLY A 40 -8.56 0.82 19.30
CA GLY A 40 -7.25 1.30 18.85
C GLY A 40 -6.27 0.13 18.71
N ASP A 41 -5.16 0.18 19.44
CA ASP A 41 -4.12 -0.87 19.48
C ASP A 41 -4.29 -1.86 20.65
N LEU A 42 -5.41 -1.77 21.37
CA LEU A 42 -5.68 -2.58 22.54
C LEU A 42 -6.73 -3.64 22.24
N ILE A 43 -6.38 -4.90 22.45
CA ILE A 43 -7.26 -6.06 22.34
C ILE A 43 -7.84 -6.31 23.74
N THR A 44 -9.16 -6.22 23.86
CA THR A 44 -9.87 -6.57 25.09
C THR A 44 -10.36 -8.00 24.99
N VAL A 45 -9.83 -8.86 25.84
CA VAL A 45 -10.15 -10.29 25.91
C VAL A 45 -11.08 -10.54 27.10
N PRO A 46 -12.30 -11.05 26.87
CA PRO A 46 -13.27 -11.32 27.94
C PRO A 46 -12.66 -12.21 29.03
N GLY A 47 -12.74 -11.77 30.29
CA GLY A 47 -12.26 -12.52 31.46
C GLY A 47 -10.73 -12.58 31.64
N LYS A 48 -9.93 -12.08 30.69
CA LYS A 48 -8.46 -12.01 30.79
C LYS A 48 -7.90 -10.59 30.87
N GLY A 49 -8.72 -9.58 30.57
CA GLY A 49 -8.32 -8.17 30.59
C GLY A 49 -7.97 -7.67 29.20
N SER A 50 -7.18 -6.60 29.14
CA SER A 50 -6.78 -5.96 27.89
C SER A 50 -5.27 -6.02 27.70
N LEU A 51 -4.84 -6.19 26.45
CA LEU A 51 -3.44 -6.32 26.07
C LEU A 51 -3.18 -5.63 24.74
N SER A 52 -1.94 -5.20 24.50
CA SER A 52 -1.60 -4.56 23.23
C SER A 52 -1.44 -5.61 22.12
N VAL A 53 -1.75 -5.23 20.88
CA VAL A 53 -1.50 -6.09 19.70
C VAL A 53 -0.02 -6.50 19.62
N GLN A 54 0.90 -5.63 20.04
CA GLN A 54 2.34 -5.89 20.01
C GLN A 54 2.80 -6.91 21.06
N ASP A 55 2.22 -6.87 22.25
CA ASP A 55 2.50 -7.82 23.32
C ASP A 55 1.93 -9.19 22.98
N TYR A 56 0.72 -9.22 22.41
CA TYR A 56 0.15 -10.45 21.88
C TYR A 56 1.05 -11.10 20.84
N LEU A 57 1.53 -10.31 19.86
CA LEU A 57 2.41 -10.81 18.82
C LEU A 57 3.73 -11.34 19.35
N ARG A 58 4.25 -10.74 20.42
CA ARG A 58 5.47 -11.22 21.08
C ARG A 58 5.21 -12.57 21.75
N ASP A 59 4.14 -12.68 22.53
CA ASP A 59 3.73 -13.95 23.16
C ASP A 59 3.46 -15.04 22.12
N LEU A 60 2.78 -14.70 21.03
CA LEU A 60 2.49 -15.62 19.92
C LEU A 60 3.78 -16.10 19.24
N HIS A 61 4.76 -15.22 19.06
CA HIS A 61 6.07 -15.58 18.50
C HIS A 61 6.86 -16.50 19.43
N ASP A 62 6.78 -16.27 20.74
CA ASP A 62 7.44 -17.12 21.74
C ASP A 62 6.79 -18.51 21.82
N ARG A 63 5.46 -18.60 21.68
CA ARG A 63 4.70 -19.87 21.67
C ARG A 63 4.84 -20.68 20.38
N ALA A 64 4.87 -20.00 19.22
CA ALA A 64 4.81 -20.65 17.91
C ALA A 64 5.75 -19.98 16.89
N PRO A 65 7.08 -20.05 17.07
CA PRO A 65 8.03 -19.37 16.21
C PRO A 65 8.00 -19.89 14.76
N SER A 66 7.67 -21.17 14.55
CA SER A 66 7.52 -21.77 13.21
C SER A 66 6.36 -21.17 12.40
N GLY A 67 5.46 -20.44 13.07
CA GLY A 67 4.37 -19.68 12.46
C GLY A 67 4.80 -18.45 11.69
N PHE A 68 6.00 -17.94 11.99
CA PHE A 68 6.50 -16.67 11.51
C PHE A 68 7.55 -16.91 10.43
N SER A 69 7.20 -16.57 9.20
CA SER A 69 8.15 -16.53 8.10
C SER A 69 8.68 -15.12 7.95
N ARG A 70 10.00 -14.95 7.86
CA ARG A 70 10.58 -13.64 7.56
C ARG A 70 10.09 -13.23 6.17
N LEU A 71 9.48 -12.07 6.05
CA LEU A 71 9.20 -11.48 4.74
C LEU A 71 10.55 -11.28 4.07
N GLN A 72 10.75 -11.95 2.95
CA GLN A 72 11.82 -11.60 2.05
C GLN A 72 11.50 -10.17 1.63
N GLN A 73 12.23 -9.23 2.22
CA GLN A 73 12.21 -7.86 1.81
C GLN A 73 12.84 -7.90 0.43
N ASP A 74 12.01 -8.11 -0.61
CA ASP A 74 12.40 -7.82 -1.97
C ASP A 74 13.04 -6.46 -1.87
N LYS A 75 14.34 -6.43 -2.15
CA LYS A 75 15.13 -5.21 -2.18
C LYS A 75 14.24 -4.20 -2.88
N PRO A 76 13.85 -3.08 -2.24
CA PRO A 76 13.03 -2.09 -2.92
C PRO A 76 13.80 -1.79 -4.19
N ASP A 77 13.20 -2.10 -5.34
CA ASP A 77 13.79 -1.91 -6.66
C ASP A 77 14.30 -0.47 -6.64
N GLU A 78 15.63 -0.33 -6.52
CA GLU A 78 16.29 0.92 -6.21
C GLU A 78 15.73 1.93 -7.20
N GLU A 79 15.03 2.93 -6.66
CA GLU A 79 14.49 4.09 -7.34
C GLU A 79 14.83 4.10 -8.84
N ARG A 80 13.93 3.56 -9.68
CA ARG A 80 13.98 3.86 -11.11
C ARG A 80 13.78 5.36 -11.22
N THR A 81 14.89 6.09 -11.14
CA THR A 81 14.91 7.53 -11.24
C THR A 81 14.17 7.89 -12.52
N ILE A 82 13.37 8.95 -12.48
CA ILE A 82 12.56 9.46 -13.61
C ILE A 82 13.43 9.57 -14.90
N THR A 83 14.74 9.72 -14.73
CA THR A 83 15.79 9.67 -15.74
C THR A 83 15.85 8.37 -16.57
N GLU A 84 15.66 7.20 -15.97
CA GLU A 84 15.65 5.90 -16.67
C GLU A 84 14.36 5.64 -17.44
N MET A 85 13.21 6.11 -16.95
CA MET A 85 11.94 6.02 -17.70
C MET A 85 11.92 6.89 -18.97
N ARG A 86 12.83 7.88 -19.08
CA ARG A 86 12.98 8.74 -20.27
C ARG A 86 13.77 8.13 -21.41
N ARG A 87 14.47 7.02 -21.21
CA ARG A 87 15.23 6.36 -22.29
C ARG A 87 14.42 5.20 -22.84
N LYS A 88 13.91 5.36 -24.07
CA LYS A 88 13.22 4.39 -24.95
C LYS A 88 11.68 4.48 -25.00
N ARG A 89 11.14 5.67 -25.26
CA ARG A 89 10.24 5.76 -26.42
C ARG A 89 10.91 6.67 -27.44
N PRO A 90 11.29 6.18 -28.63
CA PRO A 90 11.44 7.07 -29.75
C PRO A 90 10.06 7.70 -29.95
N LEU A 91 9.88 8.96 -29.54
CA LEU A 91 8.85 9.74 -30.20
C LEU A 91 9.36 9.85 -31.64
N ASP A 92 8.69 9.16 -32.56
CA ASP A 92 8.86 9.37 -33.98
C ASP A 92 8.80 10.90 -34.22
N ASP A 93 9.91 11.52 -34.63
CA ASP A 93 10.02 12.98 -34.75
C ASP A 93 8.89 13.53 -35.63
N ALA A 94 8.44 12.74 -36.62
CA ALA A 94 7.28 13.04 -37.44
C ALA A 94 5.98 13.19 -36.63
N ALA A 95 5.75 12.33 -35.64
CA ALA A 95 4.58 12.40 -34.76
C ALA A 95 4.65 13.59 -33.79
N TRP A 96 5.85 13.97 -33.34
CA TRP A 96 6.07 15.19 -32.54
C TRP A 96 5.77 16.45 -33.35
N HIS A 97 6.30 16.55 -34.57
CA HIS A 97 6.04 17.68 -35.45
C HIS A 97 4.56 17.77 -35.85
N ALA A 98 3.88 16.64 -36.10
CA ALA A 98 2.45 16.59 -36.40
C ALA A 98 1.58 17.06 -35.21
N ARG A 99 1.91 16.62 -33.98
CA ARG A 99 1.23 17.13 -32.76
C ARG A 99 1.45 18.61 -32.56
N ARG A 100 2.69 19.09 -32.76
CA ARG A 100 3.03 20.50 -32.59
C ARG A 100 2.30 21.37 -33.61
N ALA A 101 2.24 20.96 -34.88
CA ALA A 101 1.51 21.65 -35.93
C ALA A 101 0.00 21.78 -35.62
N LYS A 102 -0.61 20.72 -35.06
CA LYS A 102 -2.02 20.73 -34.65
C LYS A 102 -2.30 21.72 -33.52
N VAL A 103 -1.37 21.84 -32.55
CA VAL A 103 -1.50 22.75 -31.40
C VAL A 103 -1.25 24.21 -31.81
N THR A 104 -0.28 24.50 -32.70
CA THR A 104 -0.08 25.87 -33.20
C THR A 104 -1.25 26.37 -34.07
N GLY A 105 -1.93 25.49 -34.80
CA GLY A 105 -3.14 25.86 -35.55
C GLY A 105 -4.27 26.36 -34.65
N THR A 106 -4.47 25.72 -33.50
CA THR A 106 -5.46 26.16 -32.48
C THR A 106 -5.10 27.51 -31.86
N THR A 107 -3.82 27.80 -31.62
CA THR A 107 -3.40 29.08 -31.03
C THR A 107 -3.59 30.24 -32.02
N ALA A 108 -3.31 30.05 -33.31
CA ALA A 108 -3.54 31.06 -34.33
C ALA A 108 -5.04 31.38 -34.48
N ALA A 109 -5.89 30.34 -34.54
CA ALA A 109 -7.34 30.51 -34.60
C ALA A 109 -7.90 31.25 -33.37
N TYR A 110 -7.43 30.89 -32.17
CA TYR A 110 -7.86 31.52 -30.93
C TYR A 110 -7.40 32.99 -30.82
N MET A 111 -6.19 33.31 -31.32
CA MET A 111 -5.70 34.68 -31.37
C MET A 111 -6.45 35.56 -32.39
N ASP A 112 -6.87 34.99 -33.52
CA ASP A 112 -7.70 35.68 -34.51
C ASP A 112 -9.14 35.90 -34.02
N GLU A 113 -9.66 34.97 -33.22
CA GLU A 113 -10.96 35.11 -32.53
C GLU A 113 -10.91 36.21 -31.46
N ILE A 114 -9.84 36.27 -30.65
CA ILE A 114 -9.61 37.36 -29.68
C ILE A 114 -9.49 38.73 -30.37
N LYS A 115 -8.83 38.80 -31.53
CA LYS A 115 -8.73 40.06 -32.31
C LYS A 115 -10.08 40.51 -32.85
N ARG A 116 -10.92 39.58 -33.35
CA ARG A 116 -12.27 39.87 -33.85
C ARG A 116 -13.22 40.35 -32.75
N ASN A 117 -13.10 39.81 -31.54
CA ASN A 117 -13.96 40.20 -30.41
C ASN A 117 -13.51 41.49 -29.69
N ARG A 118 -12.45 42.17 -30.16
CA ARG A 118 -11.92 43.42 -29.59
C ARG A 118 -12.24 44.69 -30.41
N THR A 119 -12.93 44.55 -31.54
CA THR A 119 -13.55 45.64 -32.31
C THR A 119 -15.05 45.65 -32.06
#